data_AF-A0A6I9M229-F1
#
_entry.id   AF-A0A6I9M229-F1
#
_cell.length_a   1.000
_cell.length_b   1.000
_cell.length_c   1.000
_cell.angle_alpha   90.00
_cell.angle_beta   90.00
_cell.angle_gamma   90.00
#
_symmetry.space_group_name_H-M   'P 1'
#
loop_
_entity.id
_entity.type
_entity.pdbx_description
1 polymer ?
#
loop_
_entity_poly.entity_id
_entity_poly.type
_entity_poly.pdbx_seq_one_letter_code
_entity_poly.pdbx_strand_id
1 'polypeptide(L)'
;MASSTTVPLGFHYETKYVVLSYLGLLSQEKQEGPSPQGVQLEVVPQSLDPEVLLKVKSEIEEELKSLEKEVSEAFTSTGFDCHTSPVFSPANPESSIEDCLAHLGERVSQDLKEPLHKALQVILSQFWCL
;
A
#
# COMPACT_ATOMS: atom_id res chain seq x y z
N MET A 1 -29.32 -3.99 9.39
CA MET A 1 -28.40 -4.88 8.67
C MET A 1 -27.04 -4.21 8.67
N ALA A 2 -25.99 -4.86 9.16
CA ALA A 2 -24.63 -4.33 9.02
C ALA A 2 -24.25 -4.45 7.54
N SER A 3 -24.19 -3.33 6.82
CA SER A 3 -23.65 -3.34 5.46
C SER A 3 -22.17 -3.68 5.55
N SER A 4 -21.79 -4.85 5.04
CA SER A 4 -20.37 -5.18 4.85
C SER A 4 -19.82 -4.25 3.78
N THR A 5 -18.90 -3.36 4.16
CA THR A 5 -18.18 -2.53 3.20
C THR A 5 -17.08 -3.39 2.57
N THR A 6 -17.31 -3.83 1.34
CA THR A 6 -16.26 -4.48 0.56
C THR A 6 -15.21 -3.45 0.17
N VAL A 7 -13.93 -3.78 0.36
CA VAL A 7 -12.83 -2.92 -0.07
C VAL A 7 -12.88 -2.78 -1.60
N PRO A 8 -12.86 -1.56 -2.16
CA PRO A 8 -12.82 -1.36 -3.60
C PRO A 8 -11.62 -2.08 -4.24
N LEU A 9 -11.83 -2.73 -5.39
CA LEU A 9 -10.77 -3.51 -6.04
C LEU A 9 -9.56 -2.64 -6.43
N GLY A 10 -9.81 -1.40 -6.86
CA GLY A 10 -8.73 -0.43 -7.12
C GLY A 10 -7.85 -0.17 -5.90
N PHE A 11 -8.47 -0.01 -4.72
CA PHE A 11 -7.73 0.19 -3.47
C PHE A 11 -6.86 -1.01 -3.13
N HIS A 12 -7.34 -2.23 -3.40
CA HIS A 12 -6.56 -3.45 -3.23
C HIS A 12 -5.30 -3.44 -4.11
N TYR A 13 -5.45 -3.13 -5.40
CA TYR A 13 -4.33 -3.09 -6.34
C TYR A 13 -3.31 -2.02 -5.99
N GLU A 14 -3.77 -0.80 -5.71
CA GLU A 14 -2.88 0.31 -5.35
C GLU A 14 -2.11 0.01 -4.07
N THR A 15 -2.77 -0.55 -3.05
CA THR A 15 -2.11 -0.93 -1.80
C THR A 15 -1.08 -2.02 -2.02
N LYS A 16 -1.41 -3.07 -2.79
CA LYS A 16 -0.48 -4.16 -3.13
C LYS A 16 0.75 -3.61 -3.85
N TYR A 17 0.56 -2.71 -4.83
CA TYR A 17 1.65 -2.06 -5.55
C TYR A 17 2.58 -1.28 -4.61
N VAL A 18 2.01 -0.44 -3.73
CA VAL A 18 2.80 0.39 -2.80
C VAL A 18 3.62 -0.47 -1.85
N VAL A 19 3.02 -1.50 -1.26
CA VAL A 19 3.71 -2.40 -0.33
C VAL A 19 4.84 -3.15 -1.04
N LEU A 20 4.59 -3.74 -2.22
CA LEU A 20 5.61 -4.46 -2.97
C LEU A 20 6.76 -3.56 -3.39
N SER A 21 6.46 -2.35 -3.87
CA SER A 21 7.46 -1.37 -4.27
C SER A 21 8.32 -0.92 -3.10
N TYR A 22 7.70 -0.63 -1.94
CA TYR A 22 8.41 -0.25 -0.73
C TYR A 22 9.34 -1.38 -0.23
N LEU A 23 8.86 -2.62 -0.20
CA LEU A 23 9.68 -3.79 0.14
C LEU A 23 10.84 -3.99 -0.84
N GLY A 24 10.62 -3.71 -2.13
CA GLY A 24 11.65 -3.74 -3.16
C GLY A 24 12.80 -2.76 -2.89
N LEU A 25 12.48 -1.53 -2.48
CA LEU A 25 13.47 -0.51 -2.11
C LEU A 25 14.31 -0.93 -0.90
N LEU A 26 13.66 -1.43 0.16
CA LEU A 26 14.34 -1.92 1.36
C LEU A 26 15.27 -3.11 1.06
N SER A 27 14.92 -3.92 0.06
CA SER A 27 15.78 -5.03 -0.39
C SER A 27 17.04 -4.53 -1.12
N GLN A 28 17.00 -3.36 -1.74
CA GLN A 28 18.13 -2.77 -2.48
C GLN A 28 19.09 -2.02 -1.56
N GLU A 29 18.55 -1.24 -0.61
CA GLU A 29 19.36 -0.48 0.37
C GLU A 29 20.19 -1.40 1.28
N LYS A 30 19.75 -2.65 1.50
CA LYS A 30 20.53 -3.66 2.23
C LYS A 30 21.70 -4.27 1.42
N GLN A 31 21.73 -4.12 0.09
CA GLN A 31 22.83 -4.62 -0.75
C GLN A 31 23.92 -3.57 -0.99
N GLU A 32 23.56 -2.30 -1.00
CA GLU A 32 24.53 -1.19 -1.08
C GLU A 32 25.11 -0.93 0.32
N GLY A 33 26.42 -1.10 0.48
CA GLY A 33 27.10 -0.87 1.76
C GLY A 33 26.83 0.53 2.35
N PRO A 34 27.15 0.77 3.63
CA PRO A 34 26.69 1.95 4.36
C PRO A 34 27.01 3.25 3.62
N SER A 35 25.98 3.93 3.12
CA SER A 35 26.08 5.26 2.54
C SER A 35 26.36 6.28 3.66
N PRO A 36 27.37 7.17 3.52
CA PRO A 36 27.74 8.08 4.58
C PRO A 36 26.93 9.38 4.48
N GLN A 37 25.65 9.39 4.88
CA GLN A 37 24.93 10.63 5.22
C GLN A 37 23.55 10.37 5.86
N GLY A 38 23.43 10.72 7.15
CA GLY A 38 22.23 11.36 7.69
C GLY A 38 21.18 10.48 8.40
N VAL A 39 21.16 10.59 9.73
CA VAL A 39 20.08 10.19 10.67
C VAL A 39 19.91 8.68 10.88
N GLN A 40 20.64 8.19 11.88
CA GLN A 40 20.53 6.87 12.47
C GLN A 40 19.12 6.65 13.04
N LEU A 41 18.25 5.96 12.30
CA LEU A 41 17.18 5.20 12.94
C LEU A 41 17.86 3.96 13.55
N GLU A 42 18.11 4.02 14.86
CA GLU A 42 18.77 2.95 15.62
C GLU A 42 17.84 1.74 15.74
N VAL A 43 17.76 0.95 14.68
CA VAL A 43 17.45 -0.48 14.73
C VAL A 43 18.46 -1.11 13.80
N VAL A 44 19.52 -1.72 14.34
CA VAL A 44 20.44 -2.55 13.56
C VAL A 44 19.59 -3.62 12.87
N PRO A 45 19.36 -3.58 11.54
CA PRO A 45 18.68 -4.67 10.89
C PRO A 45 19.72 -5.79 10.91
N GLN A 46 19.42 -6.91 11.57
CA GLN A 46 20.15 -8.15 11.32
C GLN A 46 20.16 -8.31 9.79
N SER A 47 21.36 -8.26 9.20
CA SER A 47 21.51 -8.48 7.76
C SER A 47 20.90 -9.85 7.48
N LEU A 48 19.82 -9.87 6.70
CA LEU A 48 19.21 -11.12 6.29
C LEU A 48 20.25 -11.91 5.49
N ASP A 49 20.18 -13.23 5.60
CA ASP A 49 21.03 -14.11 4.82
C ASP A 49 20.90 -13.77 3.31
N PRO A 50 22.01 -13.64 2.56
CA PRO A 50 21.98 -13.24 1.15
C PRO A 50 21.07 -14.11 0.28
N GLU A 51 20.93 -15.41 0.58
CA GLU A 51 20.02 -16.31 -0.13
C GLU A 51 18.55 -15.93 0.11
N VAL A 52 18.20 -15.62 1.38
CA VAL A 52 16.87 -15.13 1.75
C VAL A 52 16.57 -13.79 1.07
N LEU A 53 17.55 -12.88 1.00
CA LEU A 53 17.37 -11.59 0.33
C LEU A 53 17.10 -11.74 -1.17
N LEU A 54 17.85 -12.61 -1.85
CA LEU A 54 17.62 -12.92 -3.26
C LEU A 54 16.25 -13.55 -3.50
N LYS A 55 15.82 -14.47 -2.62
CA LYS A 55 14.51 -15.10 -2.68
C LYS A 55 13.38 -14.06 -2.54
N VAL A 56 13.47 -13.19 -1.54
CA VAL A 56 12.50 -12.11 -1.32
C VAL A 56 12.43 -11.17 -2.52
N LYS A 57 13.58 -10.81 -3.10
CA LYS A 57 13.61 -9.98 -4.32
C LYS A 57 12.88 -10.66 -5.48
N SER A 58 13.12 -11.95 -5.71
CA SER A 58 12.44 -12.69 -6.79
C SER A 58 10.93 -12.81 -6.55
N GLU A 59 10.51 -13.01 -5.30
CA GLU A 59 9.08 -13.08 -4.95
C GLU A 59 8.39 -11.72 -5.16
N ILE A 60 9.05 -10.61 -4.81
CA ILE A 60 8.52 -9.26 -5.06
C ILE A 60 8.35 -9.01 -6.57
N GLU A 61 9.33 -9.40 -7.38
CA GLU A 61 9.25 -9.24 -8.85
C GLU A 61 8.12 -10.08 -9.46
N GLU A 62 7.97 -11.33 -9.03
CA GLU A 62 6.85 -12.18 -9.48
C GLU A 62 5.49 -11.63 -9.06
N GLU A 63 5.36 -11.14 -7.82
CA GLU A 63 4.11 -10.56 -7.32
C GLU A 63 3.76 -9.24 -8.03
N LEU A 64 4.76 -8.40 -8.36
CA LEU A 64 4.54 -7.19 -9.16
C LEU A 64 4.07 -7.54 -10.58
N LYS A 65 4.64 -8.56 -11.20
CA LYS A 65 4.22 -9.05 -12.51
C LYS A 65 2.82 -9.67 -12.48
N SER A 66 2.49 -10.42 -11.42
CA SER A 66 1.13 -10.93 -11.20
C SER A 66 0.14 -9.78 -11.07
N LEU A 67 0.49 -8.76 -10.29
CA LEU A 67 -0.35 -7.58 -10.09
C LEU A 67 -0.63 -6.84 -11.40
N GLU A 68 0.37 -6.65 -12.25
CA GLU A 68 0.19 -6.02 -13.57
C GLU A 68 -0.84 -6.78 -14.42
N LYS A 69 -0.76 -8.11 -14.40
CA LYS A 69 -1.73 -8.97 -15.08
C LYS A 69 -3.13 -8.84 -14.47
N GLU A 70 -3.24 -8.91 -13.15
CA GLU A 70 -4.50 -8.77 -12.42
C GLU A 70 -5.20 -7.43 -12.73
N VAL A 71 -4.45 -6.33 -12.72
CA VAL A 71 -4.95 -4.98 -13.05
C VAL A 71 -5.42 -4.91 -14.51
N SER A 72 -4.64 -5.45 -15.44
CA SER A 72 -4.98 -5.48 -16.86
C SER A 72 -6.28 -6.25 -17.13
N GLU A 73 -6.47 -7.39 -16.45
CA GLU A 73 -7.70 -8.18 -16.54
C GLU A 73 -8.89 -7.47 -15.87
N ALA A 74 -8.64 -6.79 -14.74
CA ALA A 74 -9.66 -6.09 -13.97
C ALA A 74 -10.27 -4.89 -14.70
N PHE A 75 -9.55 -4.21 -15.61
CA PHE A 75 -10.09 -3.07 -16.36
C PHE A 75 -11.39 -3.43 -17.08
N THR A 76 -11.43 -4.60 -17.73
CA THR A 76 -12.59 -5.05 -18.50
C THR A 76 -13.82 -5.38 -17.64
N SER A 77 -13.62 -5.76 -16.38
CA SER A 77 -14.69 -6.22 -15.48
C SER A 77 -15.13 -5.17 -14.46
N THR A 78 -14.22 -4.29 -14.04
CA THR A 78 -14.46 -3.32 -12.97
C THR A 78 -14.42 -1.86 -13.42
N GLY A 79 -13.87 -1.59 -14.61
CA GLY A 79 -13.62 -0.23 -15.07
C GLY A 79 -12.49 0.50 -14.33
N PHE A 80 -11.72 -0.21 -13.48
CA PHE A 80 -10.55 0.37 -12.82
C PHE A 80 -9.43 0.64 -13.85
N ASP A 81 -9.11 1.91 -14.05
CA ASP A 81 -8.02 2.38 -14.92
C ASP A 81 -6.81 2.80 -14.09
N CYS A 82 -5.75 1.98 -14.12
CA CYS A 82 -4.51 2.28 -13.41
C CYS A 82 -3.81 3.55 -13.91
N HIS A 83 -4.03 3.98 -15.16
CA HIS A 83 -3.43 5.20 -15.69
C HIS A 83 -4.00 6.48 -15.07
N THR A 84 -5.14 6.39 -14.40
CA THR A 84 -5.75 7.48 -13.64
C THR A 84 -5.39 7.44 -12.16
N SER A 85 -4.78 6.35 -11.69
CA SER A 85 -4.42 6.19 -10.28
C SER A 85 -3.18 7.04 -9.96
N PRO A 86 -3.21 7.83 -8.86
CA PRO A 86 -2.04 8.58 -8.42
C PRO A 86 -0.90 7.68 -7.93
N VAL A 87 -1.16 6.39 -7.72
CA VAL A 87 -0.17 5.40 -7.27
C VAL A 87 0.55 4.77 -8.46
N PHE A 88 -0.19 4.36 -9.50
CA PHE A 88 0.39 3.75 -10.70
C PHE A 88 0.86 4.79 -11.72
N SER A 89 0.31 6.00 -11.70
CA SER A 89 0.65 7.11 -12.58
C SER A 89 0.70 8.41 -11.78
N PRO A 90 1.71 8.57 -10.90
CA PRO A 90 1.86 9.77 -10.09
C PRO A 90 2.05 11.01 -10.97
N ALA A 91 1.41 12.11 -10.59
CA ALA A 91 1.47 13.37 -11.34
C ALA A 91 2.88 13.99 -11.34
N ASN A 92 3.69 13.64 -10.35
CA ASN A 92 5.09 14.03 -10.24
C ASN A 92 5.98 12.78 -10.38
N PRO A 93 6.89 12.72 -11.38
CA PRO A 93 7.80 11.59 -11.53
C PRO A 93 8.80 11.46 -10.36
N GLU A 94 9.01 12.53 -9.60
CA GLU A 94 9.87 12.53 -8.41
C GLU A 94 9.14 12.09 -7.13
N SER A 95 7.85 11.74 -7.22
CA SER A 95 7.11 11.23 -6.06
C SER A 95 7.68 9.91 -5.58
N SER A 96 7.97 9.83 -4.28
CA SER A 96 8.45 8.61 -3.67
C SER A 96 7.31 7.62 -3.43
N ILE A 97 7.65 6.38 -3.06
CA ILE A 97 6.63 5.39 -2.73
C ILE A 97 5.86 5.75 -1.44
N GLU A 98 6.52 6.47 -0.53
CA GLU A 98 5.94 7.02 0.69
C GLU A 98 4.92 8.12 0.36
N ASP A 99 5.18 8.96 -0.65
CA ASP A 99 4.19 9.93 -1.14
C ASP A 99 2.94 9.22 -1.66
N CYS A 100 3.11 8.12 -2.42
CA CYS A 100 2.01 7.29 -2.89
C CYS A 100 1.21 6.69 -1.72
N LEU A 101 1.91 6.20 -0.67
CA LEU A 101 1.28 5.70 0.55
C LEU A 101 0.50 6.80 1.29
N ALA A 102 1.02 8.01 1.35
CA ALA A 102 0.35 9.16 1.96
C ALA A 102 -0.95 9.50 1.22
N HIS A 103 -0.94 9.49 -0.13
CA HIS A 103 -2.14 9.70 -0.93
C HIS A 103 -3.20 8.62 -0.67
N LEU A 104 -2.80 7.35 -0.57
CA LEU A 104 -3.71 6.26 -0.20
C LEU A 104 -4.30 6.48 1.20
N GLY A 105 -3.47 6.84 2.18
CA GLY A 105 -3.89 7.10 3.54
C GLY A 105 -4.87 8.27 3.66
N GLU A 106 -4.61 9.37 2.95
CA GLU A 106 -5.50 10.54 2.92
C GLU A 106 -6.86 10.17 2.33
N ARG A 107 -6.88 9.47 1.20
CA ARG A 107 -8.14 9.04 0.56
C ARG A 107 -8.94 8.12 1.47
N VAL A 108 -8.30 7.13 2.11
CA VAL A 108 -8.97 6.22 3.07
C VAL A 108 -9.50 6.98 4.29
N SER A 109 -8.72 7.93 4.82
CA SER A 109 -9.13 8.78 5.93
C SER A 109 -10.41 9.55 5.59
N GLN A 110 -10.48 10.12 4.38
CA GLN A 110 -11.66 10.82 3.90
C GLN A 110 -12.85 9.88 3.69
N ASP A 111 -12.65 8.76 2.99
CA ASP A 111 -13.69 7.78 2.65
C ASP A 111 -14.30 7.13 3.90
N LEU A 112 -13.48 6.85 4.92
CA LEU A 112 -13.93 6.19 6.15
C LEU A 112 -14.46 7.15 7.21
N LYS A 113 -14.25 8.47 7.07
CA LYS A 113 -14.65 9.46 8.08
C LYS A 113 -16.13 9.36 8.45
N GLU A 114 -17.02 9.42 7.46
CA GLU A 114 -18.46 9.32 7.68
C GLU A 114 -18.91 7.92 8.16
N PRO A 115 -18.52 6.82 7.50
CA PRO A 115 -18.85 5.47 7.96
C PRO A 115 -18.43 5.21 9.40
N LEU A 116 -17.22 5.60 9.80
CA LEU A 116 -16.73 5.44 11.17
C LEU A 116 -17.51 6.30 12.15
N HIS A 117 -17.84 7.55 11.79
CA HIS A 117 -18.67 8.41 12.63
C HIS A 117 -20.07 7.81 12.85
N LYS A 118 -20.70 7.30 11.79
CA LYS A 118 -22.00 6.62 11.87
C LYS A 118 -21.93 5.37 12.73
N ALA A 119 -20.90 4.54 12.55
CA ALA A 119 -20.68 3.35 13.37
C ALA A 119 -20.50 3.69 14.85
N LEU A 120 -19.72 4.74 15.15
CA LEU A 120 -19.53 5.24 16.52
C LEU A 120 -20.85 5.70 17.15
N GLN A 121 -21.66 6.48 16.42
CA GLN A 121 -22.98 6.92 16.91
C GLN A 121 -23.90 5.74 17.21
N VAL A 122 -23.91 4.71 16.35
CA VAL A 122 -24.69 3.49 16.58
C VAL A 122 -24.24 2.80 17.87
N ILE A 123 -22.93 2.61 18.05
CA ILE A 123 -22.38 1.98 19.26
C ILE A 123 -22.76 2.80 20.51
N LEU A 124 -22.52 4.10 20.52
CA LEU A 124 -22.82 4.97 21.67
C LEU A 124 -24.32 5.01 21.99
N SER A 125 -25.19 5.01 20.98
CA SER A 125 -26.64 4.99 21.19
C SER A 125 -27.12 3.69 21.84
N GLN A 126 -26.47 2.55 21.57
CA GLN A 126 -26.81 1.28 22.21
C GLN A 126 -26.37 1.25 23.68
N PHE A 127 -25.28 1.93 24.03
CA PHE A 127 -24.80 2.00 25.41
C PHE A 127 -25.64 2.93 26.31
N TRP A 128 -26.27 3.97 25.74
CA TRP A 128 -27.07 4.94 26.51
C TRP A 128 -28.56 4.58 26.66
N CYS A 129 -29.00 3.46 26.08
CA CYS A 129 -30.40 2.98 26.18
C CYS A 129 -30.61 1.85 27.22
N LEU A 130 -29.63 1.60 28.11
CA LEU A 130 -29.73 0.77 29.31
C LEU A 130 -29.79 1.65 30.57
#